data_AF-A0A2V5V4F0-F1
#
_entry.id   AF-A0A2V5V4F0-F1
#
_cell.length_a   1.000
_cell.length_b   1.000
_cell.length_c   1.000
_cell.angle_alpha   90.00
_cell.angle_beta   90.00
_cell.angle_gamma   90.00
#
_symmetry.space_group_name_H-M   'P 1'
#
loop_
_entity.id
_entity.type
_entity.pdbx_description
1 polymer ?
#
loop_
_entity_poly.entity_id
_entity_poly.type
_entity_poly.pdbx_seq_one_letter_code
_entity_poly.pdbx_strand_id
1 'polypeptide(L)'
;FADDYFVDEADQILGVVKRGPIEQLAAVSCLGGGFLYTRSVYEKVGPYNERAFLAEDYDYWLRVSAYFTLAHLGRPLFYYRQHPESLTSRYGGGETIKAAVAVQRQVSGKNLWRNRVLLSQGHLKAASAFYETNRRTSAARNTLWGIALNPKCLLNRHAQFLVAGLCLGQSGLRILVRLKHAIRRIALHGRLLD
;
A
#
# COMPACT_ATOMS: atom_id res chain seq x y z
N PHE A 1 5.01 5.61 -13.91
CA PHE A 1 4.61 4.19 -14.05
C PHE A 1 3.23 4.11 -14.68
N ALA A 2 2.96 3.01 -15.36
CA ALA A 2 1.77 2.77 -16.15
C ALA A 2 0.92 1.65 -15.54
N ASP A 3 -0.30 1.50 -16.03
CA ASP A 3 -1.04 0.25 -15.85
C ASP A 3 -0.48 -0.81 -16.79
N ASP A 4 -0.90 -2.07 -16.62
CA ASP A 4 -0.45 -3.17 -17.45
C ASP A 4 -1.62 -3.89 -18.13
N TYR A 5 -1.38 -4.43 -19.31
CA TYR A 5 -2.16 -5.52 -19.88
C TYR A 5 -1.60 -6.83 -19.33
N PHE A 6 -2.47 -7.70 -18.82
CA PHE A 6 -2.10 -9.09 -18.60
C PHE A 6 -2.30 -9.86 -19.90
N VAL A 7 -1.26 -10.58 -20.31
CA VAL A 7 -1.29 -11.45 -21.49
C VAL A 7 -0.92 -12.88 -21.11
N ASP A 8 -1.49 -13.85 -21.80
CA ASP A 8 -1.10 -15.26 -21.66
C ASP A 8 0.12 -15.60 -22.53
N GLU A 9 0.47 -16.89 -22.57
CA GLU A 9 1.58 -17.41 -23.37
C GLU A 9 1.36 -17.28 -24.89
N ALA A 10 0.11 -17.13 -25.33
CA ALA A 10 -0.27 -16.93 -26.73
C ALA A 10 -0.47 -15.44 -27.08
N ASP A 11 0.00 -14.53 -26.22
CA ASP A 11 -0.14 -13.07 -26.34
C ASP A 11 -1.60 -12.57 -26.37
N GLN A 12 -2.55 -13.38 -25.90
CA GLN A 12 -3.94 -12.94 -25.75
C GLN A 12 -4.09 -12.09 -24.50
N ILE A 13 -4.77 -10.95 -24.63
CA ILE A 13 -5.04 -10.05 -23.52
C ILE A 13 -6.09 -10.67 -22.60
N LEU A 14 -5.66 -11.03 -21.39
CA LEU A 14 -6.50 -11.53 -20.30
C LEU A 14 -7.24 -10.39 -19.58
N GLY A 15 -6.69 -9.18 -19.59
CA GLY A 15 -7.33 -8.02 -18.98
C GLY A 15 -6.38 -6.86 -18.70
N VAL A 16 -6.91 -5.79 -18.10
CA VAL A 16 -6.14 -4.61 -17.68
C VAL A 16 -6.01 -4.59 -16.17
N VAL A 17 -4.77 -4.43 -15.69
CA VAL A 17 -4.47 -4.24 -14.27
C VAL A 17 -4.23 -2.77 -13.98
N LYS A 18 -5.19 -2.18 -13.27
CA LYS A 18 -5.06 -0.82 -12.74
C LYS A 18 -4.11 -0.80 -11.56
N ARG A 19 -3.05 -0.01 -11.67
CA ARG A 19 -2.06 0.16 -10.60
C ARG A 19 -2.58 1.12 -9.54
N GLY A 20 -2.16 0.83 -8.31
CA GLY A 20 -2.60 1.55 -7.12
C GLY A 20 -1.98 2.95 -7.04
N PRO A 21 -2.59 3.87 -6.30
CA PRO A 21 -2.04 5.20 -6.11
C PRO A 21 -0.73 5.10 -5.31
N ILE A 22 0.18 6.05 -5.53
CA ILE A 22 1.57 5.98 -5.02
C ILE A 22 1.64 5.91 -3.50
N GLU A 23 0.63 6.41 -2.81
CA GLU A 23 0.58 6.40 -1.35
C GLU A 23 0.56 4.96 -0.80
N GLN A 24 0.07 3.99 -1.58
CA GLN A 24 0.07 2.57 -1.22
C GLN A 24 1.45 1.93 -1.29
N LEU A 25 2.44 2.58 -1.89
CA LEU A 25 3.78 2.04 -2.04
C LEU A 25 4.41 1.66 -0.71
N ALA A 26 4.02 2.27 0.41
CA ALA A 26 4.55 1.87 1.71
C ALA A 26 3.99 0.55 2.24
N ALA A 27 2.83 0.17 1.74
CA ALA A 27 2.07 -0.98 2.18
C ALA A 27 2.21 -2.16 1.22
N VAL A 28 2.37 -1.91 -0.08
CA VAL A 28 2.43 -2.92 -1.14
C VAL A 28 3.12 -2.37 -2.38
N SER A 29 3.82 -3.22 -3.14
CA SER A 29 4.36 -2.84 -4.44
C SER A 29 3.22 -2.51 -5.42
N CYS A 30 3.07 -1.21 -5.72
CA CYS A 30 1.95 -0.72 -6.52
C CYS A 30 2.31 -0.30 -7.95
N LEU A 31 3.59 -0.37 -8.37
CA LEU A 31 4.06 0.23 -9.63
C LEU A 31 3.94 -0.69 -10.87
N GLY A 32 3.85 -2.01 -10.71
CA GLY A 32 3.83 -2.95 -11.84
C GLY A 32 5.16 -3.05 -12.60
N GLY A 33 5.12 -3.59 -13.82
CA GLY A 33 6.30 -3.77 -14.68
C GLY A 33 6.57 -2.57 -15.61
N GLY A 34 5.54 -1.77 -15.91
CA GLY A 34 5.66 -0.60 -16.79
C GLY A 34 6.13 0.67 -16.10
N PHE A 35 7.44 0.93 -16.06
CA PHE A 35 7.99 2.17 -15.51
C PHE A 35 9.21 2.70 -16.28
N LEU A 36 9.47 3.99 -16.14
CA LEU A 36 10.66 4.67 -16.65
C LEU A 36 11.11 5.71 -15.61
N TYR A 37 12.42 5.97 -15.54
CA TYR A 37 13.01 6.98 -14.70
C TYR A 37 14.26 7.57 -15.37
N THR A 38 14.60 8.80 -15.02
CA THR A 38 15.78 9.48 -15.57
C THR A 38 17.07 8.95 -14.93
N ARG A 39 18.19 9.10 -15.64
CA ARG A 39 19.53 8.78 -15.10
C ARG A 39 19.81 9.45 -13.75
N SER A 40 19.35 10.68 -13.56
CA SER A 40 19.52 11.41 -12.29
C SER A 40 18.86 10.71 -11.09
N VAL A 41 17.80 9.92 -11.31
CA VAL A 41 17.19 9.10 -10.25
C VAL A 41 18.16 8.00 -9.82
N TYR A 42 18.74 7.28 -10.78
CA TYR A 42 19.74 6.24 -10.51
C TYR A 42 20.96 6.81 -9.76
N GLU A 43 21.53 7.91 -10.26
CA GLU A 43 22.71 8.54 -9.65
C GLU A 43 22.45 9.00 -8.21
N LYS A 44 21.21 9.40 -7.91
CA LYS A 44 20.82 9.82 -6.56
C LYS A 44 20.53 8.66 -5.61
N VAL A 45 19.94 7.58 -6.12
CA VAL A 45 19.37 6.48 -5.31
C VAL A 45 20.33 5.30 -5.18
N GLY A 46 21.22 5.11 -6.16
CA GLY A 46 22.13 3.98 -6.27
C GLY A 46 21.45 2.73 -6.86
N PRO A 47 22.16 1.59 -6.93
CA PRO A 47 21.67 0.38 -7.59
C PRO A 47 20.50 -0.29 -6.86
N TYR A 48 19.95 -1.34 -7.48
CA TYR A 48 19.04 -2.28 -6.85
C TYR A 48 19.74 -3.03 -5.72
N ASN A 49 18.98 -3.43 -4.70
CA ASN A 49 19.52 -4.23 -3.61
C ASN A 49 19.50 -5.71 -4.00
N GLU A 50 20.64 -6.27 -4.38
CA GLU A 50 20.78 -7.68 -4.79
C GLU A 50 20.38 -8.68 -3.69
N ARG A 51 20.33 -8.26 -2.42
CA ARG A 51 19.89 -9.10 -1.31
C ARG A 51 18.37 -9.12 -1.12
N ALA A 52 17.63 -8.33 -1.89
CA ALA A 52 16.17 -8.22 -1.83
C ALA A 52 15.49 -9.14 -2.84
N PHE A 53 15.85 -10.42 -2.87
CA PHE A 53 15.26 -11.41 -3.79
C PHE A 53 13.72 -11.37 -3.76
N LEU A 54 13.09 -11.22 -4.93
CA LEU A 54 11.63 -11.05 -5.17
C LEU A 54 11.05 -9.68 -4.75
N ALA A 55 11.90 -8.77 -4.30
CA ALA A 55 11.55 -7.50 -3.67
C ALA A 55 12.41 -6.34 -4.19
N GLU A 56 13.24 -6.58 -5.20
CA GLU A 56 14.29 -5.68 -5.66
C GLU A 56 13.68 -4.36 -6.16
N ASP A 57 12.66 -4.48 -7.02
CA ASP A 57 11.93 -3.34 -7.54
C ASP A 57 11.20 -2.59 -6.43
N TYR A 58 10.61 -3.31 -5.49
CA TYR A 58 9.86 -2.71 -4.41
C TYR A 58 10.76 -1.90 -3.47
N ASP A 59 11.89 -2.44 -3.03
CA ASP A 59 12.93 -1.72 -2.28
C ASP A 59 13.42 -0.48 -3.06
N TYR A 60 13.66 -0.63 -4.36
CA TYR A 60 14.13 0.46 -5.19
C TYR A 60 13.13 1.63 -5.21
N TRP A 61 11.85 1.35 -5.48
CA TRP A 61 10.82 2.38 -5.54
C TRP A 61 10.59 3.08 -4.20
N LEU A 62 10.73 2.35 -3.09
CA LEU A 62 10.71 2.93 -1.76
C LEU A 62 11.82 3.95 -1.57
N ARG A 63 13.06 3.63 -1.95
CA ARG A 63 14.18 4.58 -1.91
C ARG A 63 13.99 5.76 -2.85
N VAL A 64 13.48 5.53 -4.07
CA VAL A 64 13.17 6.59 -5.03
C VAL A 64 12.15 7.57 -4.46
N SER A 65 11.09 7.06 -3.82
CA SER A 65 10.00 7.88 -3.26
C SER A 65 10.47 8.88 -2.20
N ALA A 66 11.58 8.58 -1.52
CA ALA A 66 12.15 9.48 -0.53
C ALA A 66 12.66 10.80 -1.12
N TYR A 67 12.98 10.83 -2.43
CA TYR A 67 13.58 11.99 -3.10
C TYR A 67 12.78 12.51 -4.29
N PHE A 68 12.07 11.63 -5.00
CA PHE A 68 11.44 11.91 -6.28
C PHE A 68 9.93 11.68 -6.24
N THR A 69 9.23 12.28 -7.19
CA THR A 69 7.78 12.10 -7.35
C THR A 69 7.57 10.99 -8.34
N LEU A 70 6.82 9.96 -7.96
CA LEU A 70 6.45 8.89 -8.88
C LEU A 70 5.06 9.20 -9.44
N ALA A 71 5.00 9.48 -10.74
CA ALA A 71 3.75 9.79 -11.43
C ALA A 71 3.10 8.53 -12.00
N HIS A 72 1.79 8.38 -11.78
CA HIS A 72 0.96 7.33 -12.38
C HIS A 72 0.27 7.85 -13.64
N LEU A 73 0.40 7.14 -14.76
CA LEU A 73 -0.21 7.54 -16.03
C LEU A 73 -1.67 7.07 -16.18
N GLY A 74 -2.13 6.09 -15.39
CA GLY A 74 -3.50 5.56 -15.46
C GLY A 74 -3.89 4.92 -16.79
N ARG A 75 -2.90 4.60 -17.63
CA ARG A 75 -3.06 4.01 -18.97
C ARG A 75 -2.26 2.70 -19.04
N PRO A 76 -2.82 1.64 -19.63
CA PRO A 76 -2.09 0.40 -19.84
C PRO A 76 -1.09 0.59 -20.98
N LEU A 77 0.20 0.53 -20.66
CA LEU A 77 1.30 0.77 -21.62
C LEU A 77 2.36 -0.34 -21.61
N PHE A 78 2.11 -1.40 -20.85
CA PHE A 78 3.05 -2.50 -20.66
C PHE A 78 2.30 -3.83 -20.72
N TYR A 79 2.85 -4.80 -21.46
CA TYR A 79 2.29 -6.14 -21.55
C TYR A 79 3.03 -7.05 -20.58
N TYR A 80 2.34 -7.46 -19.52
CA TYR A 80 2.86 -8.35 -18.50
C TYR A 80 2.39 -9.77 -18.77
N ARG A 81 3.30 -10.64 -19.23
CA ARG A 81 2.99 -12.03 -19.52
C ARG A 81 2.86 -12.84 -18.23
N GLN A 82 1.73 -13.54 -18.08
CA GLN A 82 1.49 -14.47 -16.99
C GLN A 82 1.67 -15.90 -17.48
N HIS A 83 2.46 -16.66 -16.73
CA HIS A 83 2.65 -18.09 -16.97
C HIS A 83 2.89 -18.81 -15.64
N PRO A 84 2.68 -20.14 -15.56
CA PRO A 84 2.83 -20.91 -14.33
C PRO A 84 4.24 -20.84 -13.72
N GLU A 85 5.25 -20.57 -14.55
CA GLU A 85 6.64 -20.47 -14.10
C GLU A 85 7.06 -19.07 -13.65
N SER A 86 6.18 -18.07 -13.79
CA SER A 86 6.49 -16.71 -13.35
C SER A 86 6.74 -16.69 -11.84
N LEU A 87 7.62 -15.78 -11.39
CA LEU A 87 7.93 -15.62 -9.96
C LEU A 87 6.67 -15.35 -9.13
N THR A 88 5.72 -14.56 -9.68
CA THR A 88 4.44 -14.28 -9.04
C THR A 88 3.59 -15.53 -8.86
N SER A 89 3.53 -16.41 -9.87
CA SER A 89 2.80 -17.68 -9.80
C SER A 89 3.43 -18.66 -8.80
N ARG A 90 4.77 -18.69 -8.72
CA ARG A 90 5.50 -19.65 -7.86
C ARG A 90 5.58 -19.24 -6.39
N TYR A 91 5.72 -17.95 -6.10
CA TYR A 91 6.03 -17.47 -4.74
C TYR A 91 4.92 -16.61 -4.12
N GLY A 92 3.91 -16.19 -4.88
CA GLY A 92 2.84 -15.32 -4.41
C GLY A 92 3.31 -13.88 -4.08
N GLY A 93 2.36 -12.98 -3.82
CA GLY A 93 2.61 -11.57 -3.48
C GLY A 93 2.98 -11.35 -2.01
N GLY A 94 4.05 -11.98 -1.54
CA GLY A 94 4.44 -12.05 -0.13
C GLY A 94 5.25 -10.87 0.40
N GLU A 95 4.84 -9.63 0.17
CA GLU A 95 5.68 -8.44 0.41
C GLU A 95 4.95 -7.33 1.17
N THR A 96 4.80 -7.45 2.49
CA THR A 96 3.96 -6.47 3.24
C THR A 96 4.53 -6.00 4.58
N ILE A 97 5.11 -6.87 5.42
CA ILE A 97 5.57 -6.46 6.77
C ILE A 97 7.03 -5.99 6.75
N LYS A 98 7.95 -6.78 6.17
CA LYS A 98 9.37 -6.39 6.03
C LYS A 98 9.50 -5.14 5.18
N ALA A 99 8.77 -5.14 4.08
CA ALA A 99 8.41 -4.03 3.22
C ALA A 99 8.11 -2.73 4.01
N ALA A 100 7.02 -2.71 4.77
CA ALA A 100 6.58 -1.55 5.56
C ALA A 100 7.65 -1.07 6.58
N VAL A 101 8.36 -2.00 7.22
CA VAL A 101 9.44 -1.67 8.17
C VAL A 101 10.68 -1.10 7.46
N ALA A 102 11.02 -1.59 6.26
CA ALA A 102 12.09 -1.05 5.43
C ALA A 102 11.78 0.39 4.99
N VAL A 103 10.52 0.68 4.60
CA VAL A 103 10.05 2.04 4.30
C VAL A 103 10.29 2.97 5.48
N GLN A 104 9.85 2.57 6.68
CA GLN A 104 10.02 3.37 7.88
C GLN A 104 11.50 3.67 8.14
N ARG A 105 12.40 2.71 7.95
CA ARG A 105 13.85 2.93 8.15
C ARG A 105 14.46 3.84 7.09
N GLN A 106 14.09 3.66 5.83
CA GLN A 106 14.69 4.36 4.69
C GLN A 106 14.14 5.78 4.49
N VAL A 107 12.85 5.99 4.80
CA VAL A 107 12.12 7.23 4.50
C VAL A 107 12.02 8.16 5.72
N SER A 108 11.99 7.65 6.96
CA SER A 108 11.77 8.50 8.15
C SER A 108 12.88 9.53 8.41
N GLY A 109 14.07 9.37 7.81
CA GLY A 109 15.16 10.33 7.93
C GLY A 109 15.16 11.45 6.88
N LYS A 110 14.28 11.41 5.87
CA LYS A 110 14.40 12.26 4.67
C LYS A 110 13.06 12.90 4.30
N ASN A 111 13.01 14.23 4.42
CA ASN A 111 11.88 15.09 4.05
C ASN A 111 10.51 14.57 4.56
N LEU A 112 10.33 14.62 5.88
CA LEU A 112 9.15 14.12 6.59
C LEU A 112 7.83 14.62 6.00
N TRP A 113 7.75 15.91 5.67
CA TRP A 113 6.51 16.52 5.20
C TRP A 113 6.08 16.00 3.84
N ARG A 114 7.04 15.85 2.91
CA ARG A 114 6.82 15.24 1.59
C ARG A 114 6.30 13.80 1.73
N ASN A 115 6.92 13.04 2.62
CA ASN A 115 6.70 11.60 2.73
C ASN A 115 5.63 11.22 3.76
N ARG A 116 4.98 12.17 4.42
CA ARG A 116 4.06 11.92 5.54
C ARG A 116 2.91 10.97 5.22
N VAL A 117 2.36 11.05 4.01
CA VAL A 117 1.22 10.19 3.60
C VAL A 117 1.70 8.76 3.39
N LEU A 118 2.82 8.59 2.69
CA LEU A 118 3.48 7.31 2.48
C LEU A 118 3.86 6.67 3.82
N LEU A 119 4.54 7.42 4.69
CA LEU A 119 4.92 6.97 6.04
C LEU A 119 3.69 6.60 6.88
N SER A 120 2.62 7.40 6.80
CA SER A 120 1.35 7.09 7.47
C SER A 120 0.81 5.72 7.05
N GLN A 121 0.80 5.42 5.75
CA GLN A 121 0.33 4.12 5.26
C GLN A 121 1.24 2.96 5.70
N GLY A 122 2.56 3.16 5.69
CA GLY A 122 3.51 2.17 6.21
C GLY A 122 3.28 1.87 7.70
N HIS A 123 3.03 2.91 8.50
CA HIS A 123 2.65 2.76 9.90
C HIS A 123 1.32 2.02 10.08
N LEU A 124 0.27 2.36 9.32
CA LEU A 124 -1.01 1.65 9.41
C LEU A 124 -0.88 0.18 8.99
N LYS A 125 -0.06 -0.13 7.98
CA LYS A 125 0.20 -1.52 7.58
C LYS A 125 0.94 -2.30 8.67
N ALA A 126 1.96 -1.71 9.28
CA ALA A 126 2.66 -2.30 10.41
C ALA A 126 1.72 -2.48 11.62
N ALA A 127 0.82 -1.53 11.87
CA ALA A 127 -0.16 -1.60 12.93
C ALA A 127 -1.08 -2.82 12.78
N SER A 128 -1.59 -3.09 11.58
CA SER A 128 -2.42 -4.27 11.30
C SER A 128 -1.66 -5.57 11.55
N ALA A 129 -0.43 -5.66 11.06
CA ALA A 129 0.41 -6.84 11.28
C ALA A 129 0.68 -7.10 12.77
N PHE A 130 0.92 -6.05 13.55
CA PHE A 130 1.09 -6.18 15.00
C PHE A 130 -0.23 -6.51 15.70
N TYR A 131 -1.35 -6.01 15.20
CA TYR A 131 -2.67 -6.30 15.75
C TYR A 131 -3.03 -7.79 15.56
N GLU A 132 -2.81 -8.32 14.36
CA GLU A 132 -3.02 -9.74 14.01
C GLU A 132 -2.13 -10.68 14.83
N THR A 133 -0.90 -10.27 15.13
CA THR A 133 0.03 -11.03 16.00
C THR A 133 -0.16 -10.76 17.50
N ASN A 134 -1.27 -10.13 17.88
CA ASN A 134 -1.65 -9.77 19.26
C ASN A 134 -0.62 -8.90 20.01
N ARG A 135 0.26 -8.20 19.29
CA ARG A 135 1.26 -7.25 19.83
C ARG A 135 0.66 -5.85 19.98
N ARG A 136 -0.30 -5.72 20.89
CA ARG A 136 -1.16 -4.53 21.06
C ARG A 136 -0.40 -3.22 21.23
N THR A 137 0.68 -3.18 22.02
CA THR A 137 1.46 -1.96 22.23
C THR A 137 2.15 -1.48 20.94
N SER A 138 2.69 -2.40 20.16
CA SER A 138 3.31 -2.09 18.86
C SER A 138 2.27 -1.66 17.82
N ALA A 139 1.09 -2.29 17.84
CA ALA A 139 -0.04 -1.91 17.02
C ALA A 139 -0.53 -0.48 17.37
N ALA A 140 -0.73 -0.19 18.65
CA ALA A 140 -1.16 1.13 19.12
C ALA A 140 -0.17 2.23 18.73
N ARG A 141 1.13 2.02 18.99
CA ARG A 141 2.18 2.98 18.62
C ARG A 141 2.17 3.28 17.13
N ASN A 142 2.07 2.25 16.29
CA ASN A 142 2.05 2.45 14.84
C ASN A 142 0.75 3.10 14.36
N THR A 143 -0.41 2.78 14.93
CA THR A 143 -1.66 3.49 14.64
C THR A 143 -1.56 4.98 14.96
N LEU A 144 -1.00 5.34 16.12
CA LEU A 144 -0.82 6.74 16.52
C LEU A 144 0.12 7.49 15.58
N TRP A 145 1.26 6.91 15.21
CA TRP A 145 2.16 7.49 14.22
C TRP A 145 1.50 7.65 12.85
N GLY A 146 0.72 6.65 12.42
CA GLY A 146 -0.07 6.71 11.19
C GLY A 146 -1.02 7.91 11.16
N ILE A 147 -1.72 8.15 12.27
CA ILE A 147 -2.64 9.29 12.42
C ILE A 147 -1.88 10.61 12.51
N ALA A 148 -0.81 10.69 13.30
CA ALA A 148 -0.02 11.91 13.48
C ALA A 148 0.57 12.43 12.16
N LEU A 149 1.02 11.53 11.29
CA LEU A 149 1.59 11.88 9.99
C LEU A 149 0.52 12.29 8.96
N ASN A 150 -0.67 11.70 9.03
CA ASN A 150 -1.77 12.02 8.13
C ASN A 150 -3.13 11.79 8.81
N PRO A 151 -3.70 12.80 9.50
CA PRO A 151 -4.98 12.64 10.20
C PRO A 151 -6.15 12.28 9.29
N LYS A 152 -6.08 12.63 8.00
CA LYS A 152 -7.10 12.26 7.00
C LYS A 152 -7.22 10.74 6.81
N CYS A 153 -6.24 9.95 7.26
CA CYS A 153 -6.33 8.49 7.22
C CYS A 153 -7.52 7.94 8.01
N LEU A 154 -8.05 8.68 9.00
CA LEU A 154 -9.25 8.31 9.77
C LEU A 154 -10.54 8.29 8.95
N LEU A 155 -10.54 8.86 7.74
CA LEU A 155 -11.64 8.72 6.79
C LEU A 155 -11.68 7.30 6.17
N ASN A 156 -10.54 6.59 6.19
CA ASN A 156 -10.47 5.22 5.70
C ASN A 156 -10.98 4.23 6.76
N ARG A 157 -11.84 3.30 6.34
CA ARG A 157 -12.39 2.26 7.21
C ARG A 157 -11.32 1.44 7.92
N HIS A 158 -10.19 1.19 7.28
CA HIS A 158 -9.09 0.42 7.86
C HIS A 158 -8.49 1.09 9.11
N ALA A 159 -8.24 2.39 9.05
CA ALA A 159 -7.75 3.15 10.22
C ALA A 159 -8.80 3.17 11.35
N GLN A 160 -10.08 3.34 11.00
CA GLN A 160 -11.18 3.29 11.98
C GLN A 160 -11.27 1.91 12.66
N PHE A 161 -11.05 0.83 11.91
CA PHE A 161 -11.01 -0.52 12.47
C PHE A 161 -9.85 -0.69 13.45
N LEU A 162 -8.64 -0.23 13.10
CA LEU A 162 -7.49 -0.27 14.01
C LEU A 162 -7.77 0.49 15.30
N VAL A 163 -8.29 1.71 15.21
CA VAL A 163 -8.64 2.52 16.39
C VAL A 163 -9.70 1.82 17.24
N ALA A 164 -10.80 1.33 16.64
CA ALA A 164 -11.86 0.64 17.37
C ALA A 164 -11.37 -0.66 18.02
N GLY A 165 -10.57 -1.45 17.31
CA GLY A 165 -9.99 -2.69 17.83
C GLY A 165 -9.01 -2.45 18.98
N LEU A 166 -8.25 -1.36 18.94
CA LEU A 166 -7.32 -0.99 20.02
C LEU A 166 -8.03 -0.43 21.26
N CYS A 167 -9.08 0.38 21.09
CA CYS A 167 -9.81 1.00 22.21
C CYS A 167 -10.81 0.05 22.88
N LEU A 168 -11.47 -0.82 22.11
CA LEU A 168 -12.65 -1.57 22.56
C LEU A 168 -12.52 -3.10 22.31
N GLY A 169 -11.35 -3.54 21.86
CA GLY A 169 -11.11 -4.94 21.53
C GLY A 169 -12.00 -5.45 20.38
N GLN A 170 -12.13 -6.78 20.32
CA GLN A 170 -12.96 -7.46 19.31
C GLN A 170 -14.43 -7.02 19.32
N SER A 171 -14.95 -6.64 20.50
CA SER A 171 -16.34 -6.19 20.67
C SER A 171 -16.60 -4.84 19.97
N GLY A 172 -15.65 -3.90 20.04
CA GLY A 172 -15.78 -2.60 19.37
C GLY A 172 -15.78 -2.66 17.85
N LEU A 173 -15.01 -3.60 17.27
CA LEU A 173 -15.01 -3.85 15.83
C LEU A 173 -16.42 -4.24 15.35
N ARG A 174 -17.08 -5.16 16.07
CA ARG A 174 -18.45 -5.60 15.74
C ARG A 174 -19.45 -4.44 15.81
N ILE A 175 -19.32 -3.59 16.83
CA ILE A 175 -20.17 -2.39 16.99
C ILE A 175 -19.96 -1.43 15.81
N LEU A 176 -18.71 -1.16 15.42
CA LEU A 176 -18.40 -0.28 14.28
C LEU A 176 -18.97 -0.80 12.96
N VAL A 177 -18.90 -2.12 12.72
CA VAL A 177 -19.52 -2.75 11.55
C VAL A 177 -21.03 -2.56 11.56
N ARG A 178 -21.69 -2.82 12.69
CA ARG A 178 -23.15 -2.67 12.83
C ARG A 178 -23.59 -1.23 12.60
N LEU A 179 -22.90 -0.25 13.19
CA LEU A 179 -23.17 1.18 12.99
C LEU A 179 -23.07 1.58 11.52
N LYS A 180 -22.03 1.14 10.80
CA LYS A 180 -21.88 1.42 9.37
C LYS A 180 -23.02 0.85 8.53
N HIS A 181 -23.49 -0.36 8.85
CA HIS A 181 -24.63 -0.97 8.16
C HIS A 181 -25.93 -0.20 8.43
N ALA A 182 -26.17 0.19 9.69
CA ALA A 182 -27.35 0.97 10.06
C ALA A 182 -27.38 2.32 9.34
N ILE A 183 -26.28 3.08 9.34
CA ILE A 183 -26.17 4.37 8.65
C ILE A 183 -26.42 4.22 7.14
N ARG A 184 -25.85 3.18 6.50
CA ARG A 184 -26.09 2.92 5.08
C ARG A 184 -27.55 2.61 4.77
N ARG A 185 -28.22 1.81 5.62
CA ARG A 185 -29.65 1.50 5.46
C ARG A 185 -30.50 2.76 5.52
N ILE A 186 -30.23 3.63 6.49
CA ILE A 186 -30.93 4.92 6.64
C ILE A 186 -30.69 5.82 5.42
N ALA A 187 -29.44 5.94 4.96
CA ALA A 187 -29.10 6.76 3.79
C ALA A 187 -29.67 6.24 2.47
N LEU A 188 -29.92 4.93 2.35
CA LEU A 188 -30.59 4.31 1.20
C LEU A 188 -32.11 4.50 1.26
N HIS A 189 -32.72 4.41 2.46
CA HIS A 189 -34.15 4.70 2.64
C HIS A 189 -34.49 6.19 2.43
N GLY A 190 -33.62 7.10 2.86
CA GLY A 190 -33.81 8.54 2.62
C GLY A 190 -33.76 8.92 1.15
N ARG A 191 -33.01 8.19 0.31
CA ARG A 191 -32.93 8.41 -1.15
C ARG A 191 -34.05 7.78 -1.97
N LEU A 192 -34.92 6.99 -1.35
CA LEU A 192 -36.12 6.39 -1.98
C LEU A 192 -37.39 7.19 -1.68
N LEU A 193 -37.28 8.23 -0.84
CA LEU A 193 -38.38 9.11 -0.42
C LEU A 193 -38.25 10.54 -0.97
N ASP A 194 -37.22 10.79 -1.78
CA ASP A 194 -37.00 11.99 -2.61
C ASP A 194 -37.22 11.64 -4.08
#